data_AF-A0A918KDJ1-F1
#
_entry.id   AF-A0A918KDJ1-F1
#
_cell.length_a   1.000
_cell.length_b   1.000
_cell.length_c   1.000
_cell.angle_alpha   90.00
_cell.angle_beta   90.00
_cell.angle_gamma   90.00
#
_symmetry.space_group_name_H-M   'P 1'
#
loop_
_entity.id
_entity.type
_entity.pdbx_description
1 polymer ?
#
loop_
_entity_poly.entity_id
_entity_poly.type
_entity_poly.pdbx_seq_one_letter_code
_entity_poly.pdbx_strand_id
1 'polypeptide(L)' 'MRYEIRVKGHMSETLAKAFPELDHVVMSGHTVLFGPVVDEAHLYGLLARCQSLGLVVVEMRQLPQ' A
#
# COMPACT_ATOMS: atom_id res chain seq x y z
N MET A 1 4.85 -12.26 5.85
CA MET A 1 5.88 -11.72 4.91
C MET A 1 5.73 -10.21 4.87
N ARG A 2 6.77 -9.42 4.55
CA ARG A 2 6.61 -7.95 4.48
C ARG A 2 6.48 -7.53 3.02
N TYR A 3 5.54 -6.64 2.72
CA TYR A 3 5.34 -6.12 1.37
C TYR A 3 5.46 -4.60 1.35
N GLU A 4 5.85 -4.10 0.20
CA GLU A 4 5.78 -2.69 -0.20
C GLU A 4 4.85 -2.58 -1.40
N ILE A 5 3.88 -1.67 -1.32
CA ILE A 5 2.96 -1.31 -2.38
C ILE A 5 3.17 0.17 -2.66
N ARG A 6 3.70 0.50 -3.83
CA ARG A 6 3.89 1.88 -4.26
C ARG A 6 2.69 2.33 -5.06
N VAL A 7 2.11 3.46 -4.68
CA VAL A 7 1.02 4.12 -5.41
C VAL A 7 1.50 5.45 -6.00
N LYS A 8 0.91 5.84 -7.13
CA LYS A 8 1.17 7.12 -7.78
C LYS A 8 0.56 8.27 -6.98
N GLY A 9 1.31 9.36 -6.85
CA GLY A 9 0.89 10.56 -6.15
C GLY A 9 1.04 10.48 -4.63
N HIS A 10 0.56 11.52 -3.96
CA HIS A 10 0.59 11.61 -2.51
C HIS A 10 -0.78 11.22 -1.95
N MET A 11 -0.82 10.21 -1.08
CA MET A 11 -2.03 9.92 -0.33
C MET A 11 -2.24 10.99 0.73
N SER A 12 -3.48 11.45 0.88
CA SER A 12 -3.87 12.27 2.02
C SER A 12 -3.89 11.44 3.30
N GLU A 13 -3.81 12.10 4.45
CA GLU A 13 -3.94 11.42 5.76
C GLU A 13 -5.25 10.63 5.87
N THR A 14 -6.35 11.12 5.27
CA THR A 14 -7.63 10.43 5.23
C THR A 14 -7.55 9.11 4.45
N LEU A 15 -6.85 9.10 3.31
CA LEU A 15 -6.63 7.88 2.53
C LEU A 15 -5.69 6.93 3.25
N ALA A 16 -4.68 7.43 3.95
CA ALA A 16 -3.77 6.61 4.76
C ALA A 16 -4.52 5.86 5.87
N LYS A 17 -5.53 6.48 6.49
CA LYS A 17 -6.40 5.82 7.49
C LYS A 17 -7.20 4.63 6.95
N ALA A 18 -7.29 4.46 5.63
CA ALA A 18 -7.92 3.28 5.03
C ALA A 18 -7.05 2.02 5.12
N PHE A 19 -5.77 2.15 5.48
CA PHE A 19 -4.80 1.06 5.62
C PHE A 19 -4.17 1.06 7.02
N PRO A 20 -4.96 0.93 8.11
CA PRO A 20 -4.44 0.97 9.48
C PRO A 20 -3.42 -0.14 9.80
N GLU A 21 -3.40 -1.20 9.00
CA GLU A 21 -2.46 -2.32 9.11
C GLU A 21 -1.10 -2.08 8.43
N LEU A 22 -0.96 -0.99 7.65
CA LEU A 22 0.27 -0.63 6.95
C LEU A 22 0.81 0.72 7.42
N ASP A 23 2.13 0.80 7.53
CA ASP A 23 2.82 2.08 7.61
C ASP A 23 2.90 2.70 6.21
N HIS A 24 3.12 4.02 6.15
CA HIS A 24 3.29 4.70 4.87
C HIS A 24 4.37 5.77 4.91
N VAL A 25 5.00 5.99 3.76
CA VAL A 25 5.92 7.11 3.54
C VAL A 25 5.61 7.78 2.21
N VAL A 26 5.57 9.11 2.24
CA VAL A 26 5.42 9.93 1.03
C VAL A 26 6.82 10.23 0.47
N MET A 27 7.04 9.87 -0.79
CA MET A 27 8.27 10.13 -1.53
C MET A 27 7.92 10.96 -2.77
N SER A 28 8.87 11.71 -3.35
CA SER A 28 8.59 12.64 -4.45
C SER A 28 7.75 12.00 -5.58
N GLY A 29 6.45 12.32 -5.62
CA GLY A 29 5.48 11.86 -6.63
C GLY A 29 4.79 10.53 -6.34
N HIS A 30 5.08 9.85 -5.22
CA HIS A 30 4.55 8.53 -4.87
C HIS A 30 4.31 8.36 -3.37
N THR A 31 3.44 7.42 -3.01
CA THR A 31 3.29 6.97 -1.63
C THR A 31 3.63 5.49 -1.57
N VAL A 32 4.44 5.09 -0.60
CA VAL A 32 4.78 3.68 -0.36
C VAL A 32 4.04 3.24 0.88
N LEU A 33 3.14 2.26 0.72
CA LEU A 33 2.52 1.53 1.82
C LEU A 33 3.35 0.30 2.11
N PHE A 34 3.68 0.03 3.36
CA PHE A 34 4.49 -1.12 3.71
C PHE A 34 4.11 -1.71 5.06
N GLY A 35 4.23 -3.03 5.18
CA GLY A 35 3.81 -3.71 6.41
C GLY A 35 3.72 -5.22 6.27
N PRO A 36 3.30 -5.90 7.33
CA PRO A 36 3.11 -7.34 7.33
C PRO A 36 1.89 -7.74 6.50
N VAL A 37 2.08 -8.70 5.63
CA VAL A 37 1.02 -9.40 4.90
C VAL A 37 1.00 -10.85 5.38
N VAL A 38 -0.22 -11.29 5.73
CA VAL A 38 -0.46 -12.57 6.41
C VAL A 38 -0.52 -13.70 5.39
N ASP A 39 -1.25 -13.50 4.30
CA ASP A 39 -1.43 -14.44 3.20
C ASP A 39 -1.76 -13.68 1.89
N GLU A 40 -1.98 -14.43 0.81
CA GLU A 40 -2.36 -13.85 -0.48
C GLU A 40 -3.73 -13.17 -0.44
N ALA A 41 -4.69 -13.67 0.33
CA ALA A 41 -6.02 -13.06 0.44
C ALA A 41 -5.94 -11.66 1.05
N HIS A 42 -5.13 -11.48 2.09
CA HIS A 42 -4.81 -10.18 2.67
C HIS A 42 -4.16 -9.27 1.62
N LEU A 43 -3.18 -9.76 0.85
CA LEU A 43 -2.55 -8.97 -0.22
C LEU A 43 -3.56 -8.49 -1.26
N TYR A 44 -4.40 -9.38 -1.78
CA TYR A 44 -5.43 -9.02 -2.76
C TYR A 44 -6.46 -8.06 -2.17
N GLY A 45 -6.78 -8.18 -0.87
CA GLY A 45 -7.62 -7.22 -0.15
C GLY A 45 -7.04 -5.81 -0.12
N LEU A 46 -5.73 -5.68 0.10
CA LEU A 46 -5.03 -4.38 0.05
C LEU A 46 -5.07 -3.78 -1.36
N LEU A 47 -4.80 -4.59 -2.40
CA LEU A 47 -4.84 -4.14 -3.80
C LEU A 47 -6.25 -3.73 -4.25
N ALA A 48 -7.27 -4.51 -3.87
CA ALA A 48 -8.67 -4.17 -4.14
C ALA A 48 -9.07 -2.86 -3.44
N ARG A 49 -8.60 -2.65 -2.20
CA ARG A 49 -8.84 -1.40 -1.48
C ARG A 49 -8.19 -0.20 -2.18
N CYS A 50 -6.94 -0.34 -2.63
CA CYS A 50 -6.29 0.68 -3.46
C CYS A 50 -7.14 1.03 -4.69
N GLN A 51 -7.62 0.03 -5.42
CA GLN A 51 -8.46 0.24 -6.60
C GLN A 51 -9.78 0.94 -6.25
N SER A 52 -10.45 0.55 -5.16
CA SER A 52 -11.72 1.15 -4.71
C SER A 52 -11.56 2.62 -4.32
N LEU A 53 -10.38 3.01 -3.84
CA LEU A 53 -10.02 4.39 -3.47
C LEU A 53 -9.48 5.21 -4.66
N GLY A 54 -9.43 4.63 -5.86
CA GLY A 54 -8.86 5.28 -7.04
C GLY A 54 -7.33 5.43 -7.01
N LEU A 55 -6.65 4.69 -6.13
CA LEU A 55 -5.19 4.69 -6.06
C LEU A 55 -4.61 3.86 -7.20
N VAL A 56 -3.61 4.41 -7.89
CA VAL A 56 -2.91 3.70 -8.97
C VAL A 56 -1.68 3.03 -8.38
N VAL A 57 -1.73 1.70 -8.22
CA VAL A 57 -0.57 0.89 -7.83
C VAL A 57 0.41 0.84 -9.00
N VAL A 58 1.66 1.25 -8.77
CA VAL A 58 2.72 1.27 -9.78
C VAL A 58 3.77 0.18 -9.57
N GLU A 59 3.92 -0.31 -8.33
CA GLU A 59 4.87 -1.35 -7.99
C GLU A 59 4.39 -2.10 -6.75
N MET A 60 4.63 -3.40 -6.73
CA MET A 60 4.43 -4.26 -5.56
C MET A 60 5.67 -5.13 -5.40
N ARG A 61 6.24 -5.15 -4.20
CA ARG A 61 7.45 -5.93 -3.90
C ARG A 61 7.32 -6.64 -2.57
N GLN A 62 7.66 -7.93 -2.56
CA GLN A 62 7.90 -8.64 -1.31
C GLN A 62 9.31 -8.29 -0.81
N LEU A 63 9.40 -7.85 0.44
CA LEU A 63 10.67 -7.58 1.08
C LEU A 63 11.25 -8.88 1.66
N PRO A 64 12.58 -9.08 1.55
CA PRO A 64 13.26 -10.12 2.32
C PRO A 64 13.08 -9.84 3.82
N GLN A 65 12.98 -10.92 4.62
CA GLN A 65 12.92 -10.82 6.08
C GLN A 65 14.24 -10.29 6.64
#